data_AF-A0A939YX37-F1
#
_entry.id   AF-A0A939YX37-F1
#
_cell.length_a   1.000
_cell.length_b   1.000
_cell.length_c   1.000
_cell.angle_alpha   90.00
_cell.angle_beta   90.00
_cell.angle_gamma   90.00
#
_symmetry.space_group_name_H-M   'P 1'
#
loop_
_entity.id
_entity.type
_entity.pdbx_description
1 polymer ?
#
loop_
_entity_poly.entity_id
_entity_poly.type
_entity_poly.pdbx_seq_one_letter_code
_entity_poly.pdbx_strand_id
1 'polypeptide(L)'
;MKKIIVLLICIALAFSAAGCANSQNNGSQDVPAAPDDPEEETVSFTIGQIQEFGRNDASAWELLQDLLPNLIVYRGAGGIFQYAAIDRSLPQSDYDWTNLVEVNESPREVEYVVDGETVSIRGIDVSTYQGEIEWDKVAASGVKFVFIRLGYRGYESGLLVKDDRFEENIRGALNNGIAVGVYFVTQAVNVEEAVEEAQFVMDNIRPYNVTWPIVLDIEDAASTTARTADLTQQQRTDHAIAFCETIKEGGYTPMLYCNIRWFIEKLDITRIADYEKWFAQYFRKPFFPYTFQVWQYSSSGSIDGIKGNVDYNISFVDYGNRTEESDE
;
A
#
# COMPACT_ATOMS: atom_id res chain seq x y z
N MET A 1 36.04 -28.01 -12.95
CA MET A 1 36.23 -26.56 -12.76
C MET A 1 34.86 -25.88 -12.80
N LYS A 2 34.30 -25.48 -11.66
CA LYS A 2 33.09 -24.65 -11.62
C LYS A 2 33.51 -23.23 -12.01
N LYS A 3 33.08 -22.75 -13.17
CA LYS A 3 33.25 -21.34 -13.56
C LYS A 3 32.30 -20.52 -12.71
N ILE A 4 32.81 -19.83 -11.69
CA ILE A 4 32.08 -18.77 -10.99
C ILE A 4 32.21 -17.54 -11.88
N ILE A 5 31.10 -17.12 -12.49
CA ILE A 5 31.00 -15.83 -13.15
C ILE A 5 30.51 -14.86 -12.08
N VAL A 6 31.41 -13.98 -11.63
CA VAL A 6 31.04 -12.86 -10.77
C VAL A 6 30.52 -11.77 -11.69
N LEU A 7 29.22 -11.48 -11.64
CA LEU A 7 28.68 -10.28 -12.26
C LEU A 7 28.88 -9.14 -11.24
N LEU A 8 29.90 -8.31 -11.44
CA LEU A 8 29.97 -7.04 -10.71
C LEU A 8 28.92 -6.11 -11.30
N ILE A 9 27.83 -5.90 -10.57
CA ILE A 9 26.96 -4.74 -10.78
C ILE A 9 27.46 -3.68 -9.80
N CYS A 10 28.34 -2.79 -10.25
CA CYS A 10 28.74 -1.62 -9.46
C CYS A 10 27.53 -0.68 -9.37
N ILE A 11 26.82 -0.66 -8.23
CA ILE A 11 25.83 0.36 -7.92
C ILE A 11 26.52 1.39 -7.04
N ALA A 12 26.84 2.56 -7.59
CA ALA A 12 27.28 3.69 -6.80
C ALA A 12 26.06 4.28 -6.06
N LEU A 13 25.94 4.02 -4.76
CA LEU A 13 24.95 4.67 -3.89
C LEU A 13 25.47 6.07 -3.52
N ALA A 14 24.97 7.10 -4.22
CA ALA A 14 25.17 8.49 -3.80
C ALA A 14 24.03 8.89 -2.86
N PHE A 15 24.30 8.97 -1.56
CA PHE A 15 23.39 9.59 -0.59
C PHE A 15 23.41 11.11 -0.79
N SER A 16 22.27 11.71 -1.21
CA SER A 16 22.13 13.17 -1.19
C SER A 16 21.53 13.61 0.14
N ALA A 17 22.30 14.39 0.91
CA ALA A 17 21.76 15.15 2.03
C ALA A 17 21.13 16.43 1.48
N ALA A 18 19.82 16.60 1.68
CA ALA A 18 19.12 17.83 1.38
C ALA A 18 19.57 18.93 2.36
N GLY A 19 20.18 19.99 1.84
CA GLY A 19 20.44 21.23 2.57
C GLY A 19 19.76 22.40 1.84
N CYS A 20 18.82 23.05 2.51
CA CYS A 20 18.18 24.28 2.05
C CYS A 20 19.20 25.40 1.82
N ALA A 21 19.12 26.12 0.68
CA ALA A 21 19.22 27.58 0.62
C ALA A 21 19.03 28.10 -0.81
N ASN A 22 18.10 29.03 -0.96
CA ASN A 22 17.94 29.90 -2.13
C ASN A 22 18.95 31.04 -2.05
N SER A 23 19.82 31.26 -3.04
CA SER A 23 20.20 32.60 -3.54
C SER A 23 21.09 32.51 -4.80
N GLN A 24 20.91 33.47 -5.70
CA GLN A 24 21.68 33.63 -6.93
C GLN A 24 23.15 34.00 -6.65
N ASN A 25 24.12 33.30 -7.27
CA ASN A 25 25.24 33.94 -7.98
C ASN A 25 26.05 32.93 -8.81
N ASN A 26 26.57 33.43 -9.93
CA ASN A 26 27.38 32.70 -10.90
C ASN A 26 28.81 32.48 -10.37
N GLY A 27 29.26 31.23 -10.29
CA GLY A 27 30.63 30.85 -9.93
C GLY A 27 30.76 29.34 -9.89
N SER A 28 31.72 28.79 -10.63
CA SER A 28 32.08 27.37 -10.61
C SER A 28 32.27 26.88 -9.17
N GLN A 29 31.36 26.04 -8.68
CA GLN A 29 31.48 25.38 -7.40
C GLN A 29 31.79 23.92 -7.69
N ASP A 30 32.98 23.51 -7.25
CA ASP A 30 33.49 22.15 -7.33
C ASP A 30 32.45 21.16 -6.77
N VAL A 31 32.12 20.18 -7.60
CA VAL A 31 31.44 18.96 -7.16
C VAL A 31 32.34 18.33 -6.09
N PRO A 32 31.87 18.09 -4.86
CA PRO A 32 32.68 17.39 -3.88
C PRO A 32 33.04 16.01 -4.44
N ALA A 33 34.32 15.67 -4.38
CA ALA A 33 34.82 14.38 -4.85
C ALA A 33 34.07 13.24 -4.14
N ALA A 34 33.77 12.19 -4.89
CA ALA A 34 33.29 10.94 -4.32
C ALA A 34 34.26 10.47 -3.23
N PRO A 35 33.78 9.90 -2.11
CA PRO A 35 34.65 9.32 -1.09
C PRO A 35 35.61 8.30 -1.75
N ASP A 36 36.87 8.31 -1.31
CA ASP A 36 37.98 7.55 -1.92
C ASP A 36 37.81 6.01 -1.84
N ASP A 37 36.78 5.52 -1.14
CA ASP A 37 36.47 4.09 -1.04
C ASP A 37 34.96 3.90 -0.77
N PRO A 38 34.10 3.74 -1.79
CA PRO A 38 32.80 3.15 -1.57
C PRO A 38 33.05 1.68 -1.19
N GLU A 39 32.69 1.26 0.04
CA GLU A 39 32.74 -0.16 0.40
C GLU A 39 32.08 -0.96 -0.74
N GLU A 40 32.87 -1.73 -1.49
CA GLU A 40 32.36 -2.55 -2.59
C GLU A 40 31.47 -3.65 -2.00
N GLU A 41 30.18 -3.37 -1.83
CA GLU A 41 29.21 -4.41 -1.53
C GLU A 41 29.08 -5.34 -2.73
N THR A 42 29.58 -6.57 -2.57
CA THR A 42 29.50 -7.61 -3.59
C THR A 42 28.35 -8.56 -3.26
N VAL A 43 27.33 -8.58 -4.12
CA VAL A 43 26.26 -9.57 -4.07
C VAL A 43 26.64 -10.72 -5.00
N SER A 44 26.66 -11.95 -4.46
CA SER A 44 26.97 -13.15 -5.24
C SER A 44 25.72 -13.99 -5.45
N PHE A 45 25.54 -14.49 -6.68
CA PHE A 45 24.45 -15.36 -7.06
C PHE A 45 24.95 -16.45 -8.00
N THR A 46 24.23 -17.56 -8.02
CA THR A 46 24.50 -18.69 -8.91
C THR A 46 23.71 -18.52 -10.21
N ILE A 47 24.23 -19.11 -11.30
CA ILE A 47 23.47 -19.25 -12.54
C ILE A 47 22.14 -19.98 -12.28
N GLY A 48 22.14 -20.95 -11.35
CA GLY A 48 20.94 -21.69 -10.95
C GLY A 48 19.84 -20.78 -10.39
N GLN A 49 20.21 -19.83 -9.52
CA GLN A 49 19.26 -18.84 -8.98
C GLN A 49 18.66 -17.97 -10.11
N ILE A 50 19.48 -17.45 -11.02
CA ILE A 50 18.99 -16.66 -12.16
C ILE A 50 18.04 -17.49 -13.05
N GLN A 51 18.40 -18.75 -13.32
CA GLN A 51 17.56 -19.66 -14.11
C GLN A 51 16.27 -20.05 -13.41
N GLU A 52 16.25 -20.10 -12.08
CA GLU A 52 15.06 -20.34 -11.28
C GLU A 52 14.11 -19.13 -11.31
N PHE A 53 14.63 -17.91 -11.18
CA PHE A 53 13.84 -16.68 -11.38
C PHE A 53 13.17 -16.65 -12.75
N GLY A 54 13.93 -16.91 -13.82
CA GLY A 54 13.38 -16.93 -15.17
C GLY A 54 12.36 -18.04 -15.44
N ARG A 55 12.34 -19.12 -14.63
CA ARG A 55 11.34 -20.20 -14.74
C ARG A 55 10.06 -19.92 -13.96
N ASN A 56 10.15 -19.11 -12.91
CA ASN A 56 9.03 -18.80 -12.01
C ASN A 56 8.21 -17.58 -12.45
N ASP A 57 8.43 -17.11 -13.69
CA ASP A 57 7.86 -15.88 -14.28
C ASP A 57 8.04 -14.64 -13.37
N ALA A 58 9.12 -14.64 -12.58
CA ALA A 58 9.43 -13.54 -11.67
C ALA A 58 9.81 -12.30 -12.48
N SER A 59 9.27 -11.16 -12.08
CA SER A 59 9.57 -9.89 -12.71
C SER A 59 11.03 -9.50 -12.49
N ALA A 60 11.57 -8.66 -13.38
CA ALA A 60 12.87 -8.04 -13.17
C ALA A 60 12.92 -7.23 -11.85
N TRP A 61 11.76 -6.78 -11.36
CA TRP A 61 11.66 -6.08 -10.08
C TRP A 61 11.90 -7.04 -8.91
N GLU A 62 11.22 -8.18 -8.87
CA GLU A 62 11.43 -9.20 -7.82
C GLU A 62 12.89 -9.68 -7.78
N LEU A 63 13.50 -9.91 -8.94
CA LEU A 63 14.92 -10.26 -9.01
C LEU A 63 15.82 -9.17 -8.41
N LEU A 64 15.61 -7.90 -8.77
CA LEU A 64 16.41 -6.79 -8.23
C LEU A 64 16.26 -6.67 -6.71
N GLN A 65 15.05 -6.87 -6.19
CA GLN A 65 14.80 -6.80 -4.77
C GLN A 65 15.46 -7.95 -4.00
N ASP A 66 15.44 -9.18 -4.53
CA ASP A 66 16.12 -10.31 -3.92
C ASP A 66 17.66 -10.17 -4.00
N LEU A 67 18.18 -9.48 -5.02
CA LEU A 67 19.61 -9.14 -5.12
C LEU A 67 20.04 -8.00 -4.18
N LEU A 68 19.13 -7.13 -3.77
CA LEU A 68 19.43 -5.94 -2.97
C LEU A 68 18.64 -5.96 -1.65
N PRO A 69 18.87 -6.95 -0.76
CA PRO A 69 18.04 -7.17 0.42
C PRO A 69 18.14 -6.05 1.47
N ASN A 70 19.14 -5.17 1.38
CA ASN A 70 19.32 -4.01 2.26
C ASN A 70 18.70 -2.72 1.71
N LEU A 71 18.14 -2.76 0.50
CA LEU A 71 17.53 -1.61 -0.15
C LEU A 71 16.06 -1.89 -0.44
N ILE A 72 15.29 -0.82 -0.47
CA ILE A 72 13.94 -0.82 -1.00
C ILE A 72 14.04 -0.53 -2.49
N VAL A 73 13.66 -1.50 -3.32
CA VAL A 73 13.61 -1.35 -4.77
C VAL A 73 12.20 -0.93 -5.17
N TYR A 74 12.05 0.20 -5.85
CA TYR A 74 10.75 0.64 -6.35
C TYR A 74 10.84 1.31 -7.72
N ARG A 75 9.71 1.52 -8.39
CA ARG A 75 9.64 2.33 -9.62
C ARG A 75 9.16 3.73 -9.30
N GLY A 76 9.98 4.72 -9.61
CA GLY A 76 9.64 6.14 -9.48
C GLY A 76 8.98 6.70 -10.73
N ALA A 77 9.05 8.03 -10.88
CA ALA A 77 8.55 8.74 -12.06
C ALA A 77 9.13 8.16 -13.37
N GLY A 78 8.28 8.02 -14.39
CA GLY A 78 8.67 7.43 -15.69
C GLY A 78 8.92 5.92 -15.66
N GLY A 79 8.62 5.23 -14.55
CA GLY A 79 8.77 3.78 -14.43
C GLY A 79 10.22 3.31 -14.23
N ILE A 80 11.12 4.23 -13.89
CA ILE A 80 12.55 3.96 -13.67
C ILE A 80 12.75 3.40 -12.27
N PHE A 81 13.61 2.39 -12.13
CA PHE A 81 13.99 1.85 -10.83
C PHE A 81 14.70 2.89 -9.96
N GLN A 82 14.26 2.97 -8.72
CA GLN A 82 14.78 3.80 -7.64
C GLN A 82 15.10 2.90 -6.45
N TYR A 83 15.98 3.38 -5.59
CA TYR A 83 16.49 2.65 -4.44
C TYR A 83 16.46 3.56 -3.23
N ALA A 84 15.98 3.05 -2.10
CA ALA A 84 16.05 3.75 -0.81
C ALA A 84 16.68 2.83 0.23
N ALA A 85 17.39 3.41 1.20
CA ALA A 85 17.85 2.66 2.36
C ALA A 85 16.67 2.22 3.22
N ILE A 86 16.76 1.04 3.82
CA ILE A 86 15.81 0.58 4.82
C ILE A 86 16.16 1.27 6.15
N ASP A 87 15.20 2.03 6.69
CA ASP A 87 15.32 2.61 8.03
C ASP A 87 14.95 1.57 9.09
N ARG A 88 15.96 0.96 9.69
CA ARG A 88 15.76 -0.10 10.69
C ARG A 88 15.25 0.41 12.05
N SER A 89 15.08 1.73 12.22
CA SER A 89 14.45 2.29 13.42
C SER A 89 12.92 2.22 13.38
N LEU A 90 12.32 2.09 12.19
CA LEU A 90 10.88 1.97 12.01
C LEU A 90 10.40 0.53 12.30
N PRO A 91 9.13 0.34 12.66
CA PRO A 91 8.52 -0.99 12.77
C PRO A 91 8.70 -1.80 11.49
N GLN A 92 9.44 -2.90 11.58
CA GLN A 92 9.70 -3.80 10.46
C GLN A 92 8.57 -4.83 10.34
N SER A 93 8.29 -5.27 9.12
CA SER A 93 7.45 -6.44 8.87
C SER A 93 8.19 -7.70 9.34
N ASP A 94 7.51 -8.55 10.11
CA ASP A 94 8.00 -9.82 10.62
C ASP A 94 7.39 -11.05 9.93
N TYR A 95 6.58 -10.84 8.88
CA TYR A 95 6.01 -11.94 8.09
C TYR A 95 7.09 -12.88 7.52
N ASP A 96 6.98 -14.15 7.85
CA ASP A 96 7.69 -15.23 7.17
C ASP A 96 6.94 -15.59 5.88
N TRP A 97 7.48 -15.21 4.72
CA TRP A 97 6.86 -15.46 3.42
C TRP A 97 6.85 -16.94 3.01
N THR A 98 7.48 -17.85 3.77
CA THR A 98 7.32 -19.30 3.55
C THR A 98 5.95 -19.82 4.00
N ASN A 99 5.24 -19.05 4.85
CA ASN A 99 3.87 -19.31 5.28
C ASN A 99 2.82 -18.82 4.26
N LEU A 100 3.24 -18.13 3.18
CA LEU A 100 2.34 -17.71 2.12
C LEU A 100 2.07 -18.89 1.17
N VAL A 101 0.84 -19.38 1.16
CA VAL A 101 0.38 -20.50 0.36
C VAL A 101 -0.49 -19.99 -0.77
N GLU A 102 -0.22 -20.45 -2.00
CA GLU A 102 -1.12 -20.21 -3.15
C GLU A 102 -2.15 -21.34 -3.20
N VAL A 103 -3.42 -21.00 -3.02
CA VAL A 103 -4.54 -21.96 -2.94
C VAL A 103 -5.32 -22.05 -4.25
N ASN A 104 -5.13 -21.10 -5.16
CA ASN A 104 -5.60 -21.17 -6.55
C ASN A 104 -4.63 -20.39 -7.46
N GLU A 105 -4.41 -20.90 -8.68
CA GLU A 105 -3.52 -20.27 -9.67
C GLU A 105 -4.26 -19.27 -10.57
N SER A 106 -5.57 -19.47 -10.83
CA SER A 106 -6.34 -18.63 -11.75
C SER A 106 -7.83 -18.55 -11.40
N PRO A 107 -8.34 -17.40 -10.90
CA PRO A 107 -7.56 -16.26 -10.44
C PRO A 107 -6.64 -16.65 -9.28
N ARG A 108 -5.48 -15.98 -9.17
CA ARG A 108 -4.54 -16.25 -8.08
C ARG A 108 -5.21 -15.98 -6.73
N GLU A 109 -5.18 -16.95 -5.83
CA GLU A 109 -5.66 -16.82 -4.46
C GLU A 109 -4.59 -17.29 -3.49
N VAL A 110 -4.40 -16.53 -2.41
CA VAL A 110 -3.38 -16.82 -1.40
C VAL A 110 -3.96 -16.82 -0.01
N GLU A 111 -3.31 -17.57 0.86
CA GLU A 111 -3.55 -17.63 2.29
C GLU A 111 -2.23 -17.55 3.04
N TYR A 112 -2.25 -16.98 4.25
CA TYR A 112 -1.13 -17.01 5.19
C TYR A 112 -1.42 -18.06 6.26
N VAL A 113 -0.57 -19.09 6.32
CA VAL A 113 -0.80 -20.30 7.12
C VAL A 113 0.31 -20.47 8.15
N VAL A 114 -0.06 -20.50 9.43
CA VAL A 114 0.87 -20.72 10.55
C VAL A 114 0.45 -21.98 11.29
N ASP A 115 1.39 -22.89 11.53
CA ASP A 115 1.15 -24.18 12.20
C ASP A 115 0.01 -25.02 11.61
N GLY A 116 -0.24 -24.87 10.30
CA GLY A 116 -1.29 -25.58 9.56
C GLY A 116 -2.67 -24.92 9.62
N GLU A 117 -2.80 -23.75 10.26
CA GLU A 117 -4.03 -22.98 10.32
C GLU A 117 -3.92 -21.69 9.48
N THR A 118 -4.95 -21.41 8.69
CA THR A 118 -5.05 -20.14 7.95
C THR A 118 -5.34 -19.01 8.93
N VAL A 119 -4.36 -18.12 9.11
CA VAL A 119 -4.48 -16.96 10.00
C VAL A 119 -4.78 -15.66 9.24
N SER A 120 -4.57 -15.64 7.92
CA SER A 120 -5.02 -14.52 7.09
C SER A 120 -6.52 -14.55 6.90
N ILE A 121 -7.12 -13.37 6.84
CA ILE A 121 -8.54 -13.18 6.54
C ILE A 121 -8.67 -12.75 5.09
N ARG A 122 -9.54 -13.42 4.32
CA ARG A 122 -9.80 -13.07 2.91
C ARG A 122 -10.76 -11.89 2.81
N GLY A 123 -10.43 -10.92 1.96
CA GLY A 123 -11.29 -9.78 1.67
C GLY A 123 -11.16 -9.25 0.24
N ILE A 124 -11.98 -8.26 -0.06
CA ILE A 124 -12.00 -7.52 -1.32
C ILE A 124 -12.13 -6.03 -1.05
N ASP A 125 -11.95 -5.23 -2.09
CA ASP A 125 -12.36 -3.84 -2.07
C ASP A 125 -13.18 -3.51 -3.33
N VAL A 126 -14.20 -2.67 -3.15
CA VAL A 126 -15.22 -2.42 -4.17
C VAL A 126 -15.63 -0.96 -4.20
N SER A 127 -16.08 -0.52 -5.37
CA SER A 127 -16.65 0.80 -5.60
C SER A 127 -17.79 0.71 -6.61
N THR A 128 -18.26 1.84 -7.14
CA THR A 128 -19.17 1.84 -8.28
C THR A 128 -18.67 1.05 -9.50
N TYR A 129 -17.36 0.81 -9.62
CA TYR A 129 -16.79 0.10 -10.78
C TYR A 129 -17.14 -1.39 -10.83
N GLN A 130 -17.46 -2.01 -9.69
CA GLN A 130 -17.88 -3.41 -9.61
C GLN A 130 -19.37 -3.61 -9.96
N GLY A 131 -20.12 -2.52 -10.18
CA GLY A 131 -21.53 -2.59 -10.57
C GLY A 131 -22.44 -3.12 -9.47
N GLU A 132 -23.46 -3.88 -9.87
CA GLU A 132 -24.35 -4.59 -8.94
C GLU A 132 -23.67 -5.86 -8.43
N ILE A 133 -23.70 -6.06 -7.11
CA ILE A 133 -23.03 -7.17 -6.43
C ILE A 133 -24.07 -8.11 -5.80
N GLU A 134 -24.00 -9.39 -6.13
CA GLU A 134 -24.77 -10.46 -5.47
C GLU A 134 -24.03 -10.89 -4.20
N TRP A 135 -24.26 -10.15 -3.10
CA TRP A 135 -23.50 -10.28 -1.85
C TRP A 135 -23.63 -11.64 -1.15
N ASP A 136 -24.72 -12.37 -1.38
CA ASP A 136 -24.90 -13.74 -0.88
C ASP A 136 -23.89 -14.70 -1.53
N LYS A 137 -23.62 -14.54 -2.82
CA LYS A 137 -22.59 -15.31 -3.53
C LYS A 137 -21.18 -14.91 -3.11
N VAL A 138 -20.93 -13.61 -2.90
CA VAL A 138 -19.66 -13.10 -2.37
C VAL A 138 -19.38 -13.68 -0.97
N ALA A 139 -20.37 -13.71 -0.09
CA ALA A 139 -20.22 -14.34 1.22
C ALA A 139 -19.95 -15.85 1.10
N ALA A 140 -20.67 -16.54 0.20
CA ALA A 140 -20.48 -17.97 -0.06
C ALA A 140 -19.10 -18.31 -0.65
N SER A 141 -18.43 -17.35 -1.31
CA SER A 141 -17.07 -17.52 -1.83
C SER A 141 -15.98 -17.41 -0.75
N GLY A 142 -16.36 -17.19 0.51
CA GLY A 142 -15.43 -17.12 1.64
C GLY A 142 -14.86 -15.73 1.92
N VAL A 143 -15.33 -14.67 1.26
CA VAL A 143 -14.99 -13.28 1.62
C VAL A 143 -15.49 -12.99 3.04
N LYS A 144 -14.62 -12.46 3.89
CA LYS A 144 -14.90 -12.16 5.30
C LYS A 144 -14.95 -10.67 5.60
N PHE A 145 -14.21 -9.87 4.83
CA PHE A 145 -14.29 -8.41 4.92
C PHE A 145 -14.32 -7.74 3.56
N VAL A 146 -14.80 -6.50 3.54
CA VAL A 146 -14.70 -5.62 2.37
C VAL A 146 -14.34 -4.20 2.76
N PHE A 147 -13.43 -3.57 2.00
CA PHE A 147 -13.29 -2.12 1.99
C PHE A 147 -14.17 -1.53 0.88
N ILE A 148 -15.13 -0.69 1.25
CA ILE A 148 -16.07 -0.08 0.31
C ILE A 148 -15.67 1.37 0.08
N ARG A 149 -15.56 1.81 -1.18
CA ARG A 149 -15.35 3.22 -1.47
C ARG A 149 -16.55 4.00 -0.96
N LEU A 150 -16.33 4.86 0.01
CA LEU A 150 -17.36 5.76 0.49
C LEU A 150 -17.50 6.96 -0.44
N GLY A 151 -16.38 7.47 -0.90
CA GLY A 151 -16.35 8.66 -1.72
C GLY A 151 -14.94 9.06 -2.10
N TYR A 152 -14.87 10.23 -2.70
CA TYR A 152 -13.62 10.84 -3.14
C TYR A 152 -13.76 12.35 -3.16
N ARG A 153 -12.62 13.05 -3.12
CA ARG A 153 -12.56 14.46 -3.49
C ARG A 153 -12.18 14.57 -4.97
N GLY A 154 -12.94 15.33 -5.74
CA GLY A 154 -12.75 15.42 -7.19
C GLY A 154 -11.39 16.03 -7.59
N TYR A 155 -10.70 15.39 -8.54
CA TYR A 155 -9.35 15.76 -9.02
C TYR A 155 -9.19 17.22 -9.44
N GLU A 156 -10.23 17.84 -10.00
CA GLU A 156 -10.22 19.24 -10.44
C GLU A 156 -11.19 20.09 -9.63
N SER A 157 -12.41 19.58 -9.40
CA SER A 157 -13.47 20.33 -8.74
C SER A 157 -13.22 20.56 -7.25
N GLY A 158 -12.46 19.68 -6.59
CA GLY A 158 -12.29 19.71 -5.14
C GLY A 158 -13.55 19.36 -4.35
N LEU A 159 -14.63 18.96 -5.02
CA LEU A 159 -15.89 18.61 -4.37
C LEU A 159 -15.79 17.23 -3.71
N LEU A 160 -16.37 17.10 -2.53
CA LEU A 160 -16.63 15.81 -1.89
C LEU A 160 -17.77 15.11 -2.63
N VAL A 161 -17.52 13.90 -3.10
CA VAL A 161 -18.49 13.10 -3.86
C VAL A 161 -18.63 11.75 -3.18
N LYS A 162 -19.86 11.38 -2.84
CA LYS A 162 -20.19 10.03 -2.36
C LYS A 162 -20.19 9.06 -3.55
N ASP A 163 -19.62 7.87 -3.38
CA ASP A 163 -19.67 6.83 -4.40
C ASP A 163 -21.12 6.39 -4.65
N ASP A 164 -21.51 6.29 -5.93
CA ASP A 164 -22.89 6.03 -6.35
C ASP A 164 -23.45 4.69 -5.82
N ARG A 165 -22.57 3.71 -5.55
CA ARG A 165 -22.95 2.38 -5.04
C ARG A 165 -22.68 2.21 -3.54
N PHE A 166 -22.13 3.21 -2.85
CA PHE A 166 -21.74 3.09 -1.43
C PHE A 166 -22.86 2.49 -0.56
N GLU A 167 -24.07 3.07 -0.63
CA GLU A 167 -25.19 2.66 0.22
C GLU A 167 -25.71 1.25 -0.09
N GLU A 168 -25.67 0.85 -1.35
CA GLU A 168 -26.06 -0.49 -1.78
C GLU A 168 -25.02 -1.51 -1.29
N ASN A 169 -23.75 -1.21 -1.50
CA ASN A 169 -22.64 -2.07 -1.14
C ASN A 169 -22.55 -2.27 0.38
N ILE A 170 -22.64 -1.20 1.18
CA ILE A 170 -22.52 -1.32 2.64
C ILE A 170 -23.68 -2.11 3.25
N ARG A 171 -24.91 -1.90 2.77
CA ARG A 171 -26.07 -2.68 3.23
C ARG A 171 -25.96 -4.14 2.78
N GLY A 172 -25.55 -4.36 1.54
CA GLY A 172 -25.40 -5.69 0.97
C GLY A 172 -24.37 -6.54 1.71
N ALA A 173 -23.18 -5.99 1.97
CA ALA A 173 -22.12 -6.64 2.74
C ALA A 173 -22.57 -6.97 4.17
N LEU A 174 -23.08 -5.96 4.91
CA LEU A 174 -23.51 -6.12 6.30
C LEU A 174 -24.66 -7.14 6.43
N ASN A 175 -25.65 -7.11 5.54
CA ASN A 175 -26.77 -8.05 5.56
C ASN A 175 -26.34 -9.51 5.28
N ASN A 176 -25.17 -9.73 4.68
CA ASN A 176 -24.60 -11.05 4.42
C ASN A 176 -23.49 -11.42 5.40
N GLY A 177 -23.35 -10.69 6.51
CA GLY A 177 -22.38 -10.99 7.57
C GLY A 177 -20.92 -10.77 7.18
N ILE A 178 -20.66 -9.99 6.12
CA ILE A 178 -19.31 -9.58 5.74
C ILE A 178 -18.96 -8.33 6.55
N ALA A 179 -17.79 -8.33 7.18
CA ALA A 179 -17.33 -7.19 7.95
C ALA A 179 -16.94 -6.03 7.02
N VAL A 180 -17.22 -4.79 7.42
CA VAL A 180 -17.08 -3.63 6.54
C VAL A 180 -16.10 -2.62 7.11
N GLY A 181 -15.12 -2.26 6.30
CA GLY A 181 -14.34 -1.04 6.38
C GLY A 181 -14.69 -0.14 5.19
N VAL A 182 -14.24 1.11 5.21
CA VAL A 182 -14.49 2.04 4.11
C VAL A 182 -13.22 2.75 3.69
N TYR A 183 -13.13 3.18 2.44
CA TYR A 183 -12.02 4.01 1.99
C TYR A 183 -12.51 5.30 1.31
N PHE A 184 -11.66 6.32 1.38
CA PHE A 184 -11.89 7.62 0.76
C PHE A 184 -10.69 8.04 -0.07
N VAL A 185 -10.91 8.34 -1.35
CA VAL A 185 -9.84 8.77 -2.26
C VAL A 185 -9.61 10.27 -2.10
N THR A 186 -8.45 10.64 -1.56
CA THR A 186 -8.15 12.03 -1.22
C THR A 186 -7.70 12.85 -2.42
N GLN A 187 -8.12 14.12 -2.43
CA GLN A 187 -7.53 15.18 -3.23
C GLN A 187 -7.38 16.47 -2.40
N ALA A 188 -7.20 16.35 -1.09
CA ALA A 188 -6.99 17.49 -0.20
C ALA A 188 -5.72 18.25 -0.61
N VAL A 189 -5.79 19.58 -0.62
CA VAL A 189 -4.65 20.46 -0.89
C VAL A 189 -4.16 21.19 0.35
N ASN A 190 -4.90 21.08 1.46
CA ASN A 190 -4.55 21.59 2.78
C ASN A 190 -5.11 20.66 3.89
N VAL A 191 -4.72 20.95 5.13
CA VAL A 191 -5.12 20.19 6.32
C VAL A 191 -6.62 20.29 6.56
N GLU A 192 -7.21 21.47 6.36
CA GLU A 192 -8.64 21.70 6.57
C GLU A 192 -9.50 20.77 5.70
N GLU A 193 -9.11 20.59 4.44
CA GLU A 193 -9.80 19.68 3.53
C GLU A 193 -9.61 18.21 3.87
N ALA A 194 -8.48 17.82 4.43
CA ALA A 194 -8.27 16.45 4.91
C ALA A 194 -9.17 16.15 6.12
N VAL A 195 -9.35 17.14 7.01
CA VAL A 195 -10.32 17.07 8.11
C VAL A 195 -11.75 17.00 7.57
N GLU A 196 -12.10 17.79 6.54
CA GLU A 196 -13.42 17.72 5.88
C GLU A 196 -13.68 16.33 5.26
N GLU A 197 -12.67 15.72 4.63
CA GLU A 197 -12.76 14.37 4.07
C GLU A 197 -13.05 13.32 5.16
N ALA A 198 -12.31 13.39 6.28
CA ALA A 198 -12.54 12.51 7.43
C ALA A 198 -13.94 12.70 8.04
N GLN A 199 -14.37 13.95 8.23
CA GLN A 199 -15.71 14.25 8.76
C GLN A 199 -16.81 13.75 7.81
N PHE A 200 -16.63 13.92 6.50
CA PHE A 200 -17.55 13.41 5.50
C PHE A 200 -17.70 11.90 5.56
N VAL A 201 -16.59 11.17 5.74
CA VAL A 201 -16.62 9.72 5.96
C VAL A 201 -17.41 9.38 7.22
N MET A 202 -17.07 9.97 8.37
CA MET A 202 -17.72 9.68 9.65
C MET A 202 -19.23 9.95 9.63
N ASP A 203 -19.67 11.04 9.00
CA ASP A 203 -21.09 11.37 8.89
C ASP A 203 -21.88 10.37 8.03
N ASN A 204 -21.25 9.82 6.98
CA ASN A 204 -21.90 8.87 6.07
C ASN A 204 -21.88 7.43 6.60
N ILE A 205 -20.92 7.05 7.46
CA ILE A 205 -20.89 5.72 8.08
C ILE A 205 -21.68 5.61 9.37
N ARG A 206 -22.01 6.72 10.06
CA ARG A 206 -22.71 6.72 11.35
C ARG A 206 -23.95 5.80 11.43
N PRO A 207 -24.77 5.62 10.37
CA PRO A 207 -25.93 4.72 10.41
C PRO A 207 -25.59 3.22 10.34
N TYR A 208 -24.33 2.85 10.12
CA TYR A 208 -23.90 1.49 9.80
C TYR A 208 -22.91 0.96 10.84
N ASN A 209 -22.88 -0.36 11.02
CA ASN A 209 -21.92 -1.03 11.90
C ASN A 209 -20.59 -1.26 11.18
N VAL A 210 -19.80 -0.19 11.02
CA VAL A 210 -18.44 -0.25 10.45
C VAL A 210 -17.45 -0.61 11.57
N THR A 211 -16.93 -1.83 11.54
CA THR A 211 -16.01 -2.36 12.56
C THR A 211 -14.58 -2.52 12.04
N TRP A 212 -14.36 -2.38 10.74
CA TRP A 212 -13.04 -2.42 10.13
C TRP A 212 -12.53 -1.00 9.83
N PRO A 213 -11.22 -0.85 9.54
CA PRO A 213 -10.60 0.47 9.43
C PRO A 213 -11.24 1.42 8.42
N ILE A 214 -11.09 2.71 8.69
CA ILE A 214 -11.37 3.79 7.76
C ILE A 214 -10.07 4.16 7.07
N VAL A 215 -10.05 3.95 5.76
CA VAL A 215 -8.82 4.04 4.97
C VAL A 215 -8.78 5.37 4.21
N LEU A 216 -7.66 6.07 4.31
CA LEU A 216 -7.30 7.10 3.35
C LEU A 216 -6.59 6.45 2.15
N ASP A 217 -7.19 6.54 0.99
CA ASP A 217 -6.61 6.09 -0.27
C ASP A 217 -5.84 7.25 -0.91
N ILE A 218 -4.50 7.08 -0.98
CA ILE A 218 -3.57 8.07 -1.54
C ILE A 218 -2.86 7.43 -2.74
N GLU A 219 -3.21 7.89 -3.93
CA GLU A 219 -2.66 7.37 -5.17
C GLU A 219 -2.42 8.45 -6.23
N ASP A 220 -1.80 8.04 -7.34
CA ASP A 220 -1.63 8.92 -8.50
C ASP A 220 -3.01 9.23 -9.08
N ALA A 221 -3.34 10.52 -9.15
CA ALA A 221 -4.60 10.93 -9.74
C ALA A 221 -4.71 10.50 -11.21
N ALA A 222 -5.90 10.08 -11.63
CA ALA A 222 -6.19 9.75 -13.03
C ALA A 222 -6.18 10.97 -13.99
N SER A 223 -5.75 12.14 -13.51
CA SER A 223 -5.66 13.39 -14.26
C SER A 223 -4.30 14.05 -14.06
N THR A 224 -3.68 14.48 -15.17
CA THR A 224 -2.43 15.25 -15.16
C THR A 224 -2.62 16.69 -14.67
N THR A 225 -3.87 17.16 -14.56
CA THR A 225 -4.25 18.48 -14.04
C THR A 225 -4.83 18.39 -12.63
N ALA A 226 -4.61 17.26 -11.94
CA ALA A 226 -5.06 17.08 -10.57
C ALA A 226 -4.52 18.18 -9.67
N ARG A 227 -5.39 18.77 -8.86
CA ARG A 227 -5.08 19.83 -7.88
C ARG A 227 -4.01 19.46 -6.85
N THR A 228 -3.75 18.16 -6.69
CA THR A 228 -2.71 17.62 -5.80
C THR A 228 -1.36 17.40 -6.48
N ALA A 229 -1.20 17.67 -7.79
CA ALA A 229 0.02 17.36 -8.53
C ALA A 229 1.28 18.01 -7.93
N ASP A 230 1.16 19.25 -7.47
CA ASP A 230 2.29 20.05 -6.96
C ASP A 230 2.52 19.94 -5.45
N LEU A 231 1.75 19.08 -4.74
CA LEU A 231 1.94 18.90 -3.30
C LEU A 231 3.30 18.28 -3.00
N THR A 232 4.01 18.89 -2.06
CA THR A 232 5.26 18.35 -1.51
C THR A 232 5.01 17.10 -0.67
N GLN A 233 6.06 16.30 -0.44
CA GLN A 233 6.00 15.15 0.46
C GLN A 233 5.50 15.55 1.86
N GLN A 234 5.98 16.68 2.37
CA GLN A 234 5.56 17.22 3.66
C GLN A 234 4.06 17.51 3.69
N GLN A 235 3.53 18.22 2.68
CA GLN A 235 2.10 18.53 2.62
C GLN A 235 1.24 17.27 2.52
N ARG A 236 1.61 16.30 1.67
CA ARG A 236 0.89 15.02 1.57
C ARG A 236 0.85 14.29 2.91
N THR A 237 1.97 14.31 3.63
CA THR A 237 2.10 13.68 4.95
C THR A 237 1.25 14.41 5.99
N ASP A 238 1.27 15.74 6.00
CA ASP A 238 0.45 16.55 6.92
C ASP A 238 -1.04 16.27 6.71
N HIS A 239 -1.49 16.14 5.47
CA HIS A 239 -2.89 15.85 5.13
C HIS A 239 -3.29 14.43 5.54
N ALA A 240 -2.40 13.45 5.31
CA ALA A 240 -2.62 12.07 5.75
C ALA A 240 -2.75 11.97 7.27
N ILE A 241 -1.87 12.64 8.02
CA ILE A 241 -1.93 12.71 9.49
C ILE A 241 -3.23 13.38 9.94
N ALA A 242 -3.60 14.51 9.33
CA ALA A 242 -4.82 15.23 9.70
C ALA A 242 -6.09 14.37 9.53
N PHE A 243 -6.19 13.65 8.42
CA PHE A 243 -7.27 12.69 8.20
C PHE A 243 -7.25 11.59 9.27
N CYS A 244 -6.10 10.93 9.47
CA CYS A 244 -5.99 9.81 10.39
C CYS A 244 -6.31 10.19 11.84
N GLU A 245 -5.81 11.34 12.32
CA GLU A 245 -6.09 11.81 13.68
C GLU A 245 -7.56 12.19 13.84
N THR A 246 -8.18 12.82 12.84
CA THR A 246 -9.63 13.12 12.87
C THR A 246 -10.47 11.84 12.96
N ILE A 247 -10.06 10.78 12.25
CA ILE A 247 -10.70 9.46 12.32
C ILE A 247 -10.53 8.82 13.71
N LYS A 248 -9.33 8.89 14.31
CA LYS A 248 -9.08 8.41 15.68
C LYS A 248 -9.93 9.14 16.70
N GLU A 249 -10.02 10.46 16.61
CA GLU A 249 -10.87 11.29 17.48
C GLU A 249 -12.35 10.91 17.38
N GLY A 250 -12.78 10.41 16.21
CA GLY A 250 -14.10 9.84 15.98
C GLY A 250 -14.33 8.45 16.60
N GLY A 251 -13.31 7.82 17.18
CA GLY A 251 -13.37 6.49 17.78
C GLY A 251 -13.21 5.35 16.76
N TYR A 252 -12.62 5.63 15.59
CA TYR A 252 -12.37 4.63 14.55
C TYR A 252 -10.87 4.41 14.33
N THR A 253 -10.51 3.23 13.84
CA THR A 253 -9.14 2.92 13.45
C THR A 253 -8.83 3.53 12.07
N PRO A 254 -7.90 4.49 11.94
CA PRO A 254 -7.45 4.96 10.64
C PRO A 254 -6.45 3.98 10.01
N MET A 255 -6.44 3.94 8.69
CA MET A 255 -5.48 3.16 7.91
C MET A 255 -5.08 3.94 6.65
N LEU A 256 -3.85 3.75 6.20
CA LEU A 256 -3.34 4.36 4.97
C LEU A 256 -3.22 3.30 3.87
N TYR A 257 -3.85 3.55 2.72
CA TYR A 257 -3.65 2.74 1.52
C TYR A 257 -2.71 3.44 0.54
N CYS A 258 -1.66 2.72 0.14
CA CYS A 258 -0.65 3.15 -0.80
C CYS A 258 0.12 1.96 -1.39
N ASN A 259 0.74 2.18 -2.55
CA ASN A 259 1.81 1.32 -3.05
C ASN A 259 3.19 1.75 -2.51
N ILE A 260 4.21 0.95 -2.80
CA ILE A 260 5.57 1.18 -2.27
C ILE A 260 6.18 2.52 -2.70
N ARG A 261 5.89 3.00 -3.92
CA ARG A 261 6.37 4.31 -4.37
C ARG A 261 5.78 5.42 -3.51
N TRP A 262 4.49 5.34 -3.19
CA TRP A 262 3.84 6.36 -2.37
C TRP A 262 4.41 6.40 -0.94
N PHE A 263 4.54 5.24 -0.31
CA PHE A 263 5.12 5.17 1.04
C PHE A 263 6.57 5.68 1.12
N ILE A 264 7.38 5.46 0.08
CA ILE A 264 8.83 5.75 0.12
C ILE A 264 9.19 7.09 -0.52
N GLU A 265 8.53 7.47 -1.61
CA GLU A 265 8.85 8.68 -2.39
C GLU A 265 7.91 9.85 -2.09
N LYS A 266 6.61 9.57 -1.83
CA LYS A 266 5.57 10.62 -1.78
C LYS A 266 5.15 11.01 -0.37
N LEU A 267 5.39 10.15 0.61
CA LEU A 267 5.10 10.37 2.02
C LEU A 267 6.39 10.30 2.83
N ASP A 268 6.42 11.00 3.96
CA ASP A 268 7.44 10.83 4.98
C ASP A 268 7.03 9.69 5.91
N ILE A 269 7.50 8.48 5.60
CA ILE A 269 7.14 7.26 6.31
C ILE A 269 7.47 7.30 7.81
N THR A 270 8.47 8.09 8.21
CA THR A 270 8.88 8.19 9.62
C THR A 270 7.80 8.83 10.49
N ARG A 271 6.96 9.67 9.89
CA ARG A 271 5.87 10.38 10.57
C ARG A 271 4.54 9.63 10.55
N ILE A 272 4.44 8.57 9.75
CA ILE A 272 3.22 7.77 9.57
C ILE A 272 3.42 6.29 9.92
N ALA A 273 4.55 5.96 10.55
CA ALA A 273 4.94 4.59 10.85
C ALA A 273 3.93 3.88 11.76
N ASP A 274 3.33 4.62 12.70
CA ASP A 274 2.38 4.10 13.70
C ASP A 274 0.95 3.93 13.18
N TYR A 275 0.63 4.43 11.98
CA TYR A 275 -0.67 4.15 11.37
C TYR A 275 -0.66 2.77 10.71
N GLU A 276 -1.82 2.11 10.74
CA GLU A 276 -2.03 0.87 10.03
C GLU A 276 -1.95 1.10 8.52
N LYS A 277 -1.50 0.07 7.79
CA LYS A 277 -1.24 0.17 6.35
C LYS A 277 -1.97 -0.93 5.60
N TRP A 278 -2.68 -0.52 4.57
CA TRP A 278 -3.18 -1.37 3.51
C TRP A 278 -2.23 -1.22 2.31
N PHE A 279 -1.36 -2.20 2.13
CA PHE A 279 -0.27 -2.12 1.17
C PHE A 279 -0.64 -2.78 -0.17
N ALA A 280 -0.48 -2.05 -1.26
CA ALA A 280 -0.71 -2.57 -2.62
C ALA A 280 0.58 -3.00 -3.31
N GLN A 281 0.67 -4.29 -3.67
CA GLN A 281 1.77 -4.83 -4.46
C GLN A 281 1.41 -6.17 -5.12
N TYR A 282 1.38 -6.21 -6.46
CA TYR A 282 0.89 -7.36 -7.22
C TYR A 282 2.03 -8.28 -7.68
N PHE A 283 2.80 -8.79 -6.72
CA PHE A 283 3.88 -9.76 -6.92
C PHE A 283 3.61 -11.06 -6.18
N ARG A 284 4.51 -12.04 -6.31
CA ARG A 284 4.36 -13.35 -5.64
C ARG A 284 4.33 -13.21 -4.12
N LYS A 285 5.13 -12.29 -3.58
CA LYS A 285 5.17 -11.89 -2.17
C LYS A 285 5.43 -10.38 -2.06
N PRO A 286 4.98 -9.72 -0.98
CA PRO A 286 5.43 -8.38 -0.65
C PRO A 286 6.93 -8.33 -0.37
N PHE A 287 7.53 -7.19 -0.68
CA PHE A 287 8.90 -6.86 -0.27
C PHE A 287 9.01 -5.46 0.34
N PHE A 288 7.89 -4.94 0.83
CA PHE A 288 7.88 -3.76 1.69
C PHE A 288 8.46 -4.14 3.06
N PRO A 289 9.51 -3.45 3.55
CA PRO A 289 10.22 -3.88 4.75
C PRO A 289 9.52 -3.52 6.06
N TYR A 290 8.53 -2.60 6.02
CA TYR A 290 7.87 -2.07 7.20
C TYR A 290 6.54 -2.76 7.47
N THR A 291 6.05 -2.70 8.70
CA THR A 291 4.79 -3.35 9.11
C THR A 291 3.58 -2.81 8.33
N PHE A 292 2.74 -3.72 7.83
CA PHE A 292 1.43 -3.47 7.22
C PHE A 292 0.45 -4.56 7.64
N GLN A 293 -0.85 -4.28 7.65
CA GLN A 293 -1.88 -5.16 8.20
C GLN A 293 -2.78 -5.77 7.14
N VAL A 294 -2.85 -5.15 5.96
CA VAL A 294 -3.62 -5.65 4.82
C VAL A 294 -2.75 -5.59 3.58
N TRP A 295 -2.78 -6.65 2.77
CA TRP A 295 -2.12 -6.71 1.47
C TRP A 295 -3.15 -6.82 0.35
N GLN A 296 -3.18 -5.82 -0.54
CA GLN A 296 -3.84 -5.95 -1.84
C GLN A 296 -2.88 -6.60 -2.81
N TYR A 297 -3.15 -7.85 -3.16
CA TYR A 297 -2.23 -8.70 -3.91
C TYR A 297 -2.62 -8.92 -5.37
N SER A 298 -3.82 -8.50 -5.76
CA SER A 298 -4.31 -8.61 -7.14
C SER A 298 -5.38 -7.57 -7.43
N SER A 299 -5.42 -7.07 -8.67
CA SER A 299 -6.51 -6.27 -9.22
C SER A 299 -7.31 -6.98 -10.32
N SER A 300 -7.11 -8.29 -10.44
CA SER A 300 -7.70 -9.14 -11.47
C SER A 300 -8.37 -10.39 -10.90
N GLY A 301 -8.81 -10.31 -9.64
CA GLY A 301 -9.61 -11.35 -9.00
C GLY A 301 -10.97 -11.54 -9.70
N SER A 302 -11.60 -12.68 -9.47
CA SER A 302 -12.87 -13.07 -10.07
C SER A 302 -13.70 -13.84 -9.04
N ILE A 303 -14.76 -13.21 -8.52
CA ILE A 303 -15.65 -13.78 -7.50
C ILE A 303 -17.05 -13.92 -8.07
N ASP A 304 -17.69 -15.06 -7.79
CA ASP A 304 -19.09 -15.24 -8.13
C ASP A 304 -19.97 -14.18 -7.44
N GLY A 305 -20.83 -13.55 -8.22
CA GLY A 305 -21.64 -12.40 -7.79
C GLY A 305 -21.05 -11.01 -8.09
N ILE A 306 -19.82 -10.90 -8.61
CA ILE A 306 -19.26 -9.65 -9.13
C ILE A 306 -18.96 -9.81 -10.62
N LYS A 307 -19.39 -8.85 -11.44
CA LYS A 307 -19.09 -8.85 -12.87
C LYS A 307 -17.75 -8.19 -13.14
N GLY A 308 -16.86 -8.91 -13.80
CA GLY A 308 -15.53 -8.40 -14.15
C GLY A 308 -14.54 -8.57 -13.00
N ASN A 309 -13.51 -7.74 -13.01
CA ASN A 309 -12.42 -7.85 -12.05
C ASN A 309 -12.77 -7.24 -10.70
N VAL A 310 -12.25 -7.85 -9.65
CA VAL A 310 -12.29 -7.33 -8.28
C VAL A 310 -10.90 -7.44 -7.66
N ASP A 311 -10.58 -6.47 -6.81
CA ASP A 311 -9.33 -6.43 -6.09
C ASP A 311 -9.36 -7.42 -4.94
N TYR A 312 -8.28 -8.21 -4.79
CA TYR A 312 -8.16 -9.22 -3.74
C TYR A 312 -7.22 -8.78 -2.64
N ASN A 313 -7.68 -9.01 -1.41
CA ASN A 313 -6.98 -8.65 -0.20
C ASN A 313 -6.85 -9.84 0.74
N ILE A 314 -5.73 -9.89 1.47
CA ILE A 314 -5.68 -10.61 2.73
C ILE A 314 -5.34 -9.64 3.86
N SER A 315 -5.98 -9.80 5.00
CA SER A 315 -5.59 -9.14 6.25
C SER A 315 -4.89 -10.11 7.18
N PHE A 316 -3.84 -9.64 7.83
CA PHE A 316 -3.11 -10.37 8.87
C PHE A 316 -3.62 -10.04 10.28
N VAL A 317 -4.65 -9.20 10.39
CA VAL A 317 -5.25 -8.74 11.65
C VAL A 317 -6.77 -8.93 11.59
N ASP A 318 -7.35 -9.51 12.64
CA ASP A 318 -8.80 -9.60 12.79
C ASP A 318 -9.36 -8.38 13.53
N TYR A 319 -9.77 -7.36 12.78
CA TYR A 319 -10.42 -6.18 13.37
C TYR A 319 -11.80 -6.46 13.94
N GLY A 320 -12.49 -7.51 13.46
CA GLY A 320 -13.82 -7.86 13.95
C GLY A 320 -13.79 -8.48 15.35
N ASN A 321 -12.66 -9.07 15.74
CA ASN A 321 -12.47 -9.76 17.02
C ASN A 321 -11.33 -9.17 17.85
N ARG A 322 -10.80 -7.99 17.49
CA ARG A 322 -9.78 -7.31 18.29
C ARG A 322 -10.38 -6.95 19.64
N THR A 323 -10.04 -7.70 20.68
CA THR A 323 -10.27 -7.25 22.06
C THR A 323 -9.46 -5.99 22.24
N GLU A 324 -10.10 -4.91 22.69
CA GLU A 324 -9.39 -3.73 23.19
C GLU A 324 -8.53 -4.18 24.39
N GLU A 325 -7.31 -4.63 24.12
CA GLU A 325 -6.25 -4.54 25.12
C GLU A 325 -5.98 -3.05 25.25
N SER A 326 -6.63 -2.47 26.26
CA SER A 326 -6.32 -1.13 26.75
C SER A 326 -4.82 -1.02 26.96
N ASP A 327 -4.18 -0.12 26.23
CA ASP A 327 -2.81 0.30 26.49
C ASP A 327 -2.71 0.75 27.97
N GLU A 328 -2.06 -0.08 28.81
CA GLU A 328 -1.62 0.27 30.16
C GLU A 328 -0.32 1.08 30.15
#